data_AF-A0A8T3ME82-F1
#
_entry.id   AF-A0A8T3ME82-F1
#
_cell.length_a   1.000
_cell.length_b   1.000
_cell.length_c   1.000
_cell.angle_alpha   90.00
_cell.angle_beta   90.00
_cell.angle_gamma   90.00
#
_symmetry.space_group_name_H-M   'P 1'
#
loop_
_entity.id
_entity.type
_entity.pdbx_description
1 polymer ?
#
loop_
_entity_poly.entity_id
_entity_poly.type
_entity_poly.pdbx_seq_one_letter_code
_entity_poly.pdbx_strand_id
1 'polypeptide(L)'
;MPDDKRRPGETAELRRLRGRIDALDRKLVALLNERAELAREAGRAKSAAGRTAIRDAEREREVLLRVTIANEGPMPQADLLALYRRLFAATRALETRDRDRDRGRHGGKPGVEERGDEPT
;
A
#
# COMPACT_ATOMS: atom_id res chain seq x y z
N MET A 1 -26.26 2.68 -30.70
CA MET A 1 -26.74 1.99 -29.50
C MET A 1 -25.88 0.75 -29.30
N PRO A 2 -24.91 0.71 -28.37
CA PRO A 2 -24.15 -0.51 -28.18
C PRO A 2 -24.97 -1.49 -27.31
N ASP A 3 -25.53 -2.48 -27.98
CA ASP A 3 -25.75 -3.86 -27.54
C ASP A 3 -25.96 -4.10 -26.03
N ASP A 4 -27.23 -4.09 -25.61
CA ASP A 4 -27.73 -4.71 -24.38
C ASP A 4 -27.62 -6.24 -24.50
N LYS A 5 -26.39 -6.77 -24.43
CA LYS A 5 -26.15 -8.20 -24.27
C LYS A 5 -26.47 -8.59 -22.83
N ARG A 6 -27.76 -8.68 -22.50
CA ARG A 6 -28.23 -9.29 -21.25
C ARG A 6 -27.52 -10.62 -21.05
N ARG A 7 -26.69 -10.72 -20.00
CA ARG A 7 -26.04 -11.98 -19.65
C ARG A 7 -27.15 -12.98 -19.28
N PRO A 8 -27.17 -14.20 -19.86
CA PRO A 8 -28.17 -15.19 -19.52
C PRO A 8 -28.21 -15.40 -17.99
N GLY A 9 -29.40 -15.31 -17.39
CA GLY A 9 -29.59 -15.45 -15.94
C GLY A 9 -29.48 -14.16 -15.11
N GLU A 10 -29.32 -12.99 -15.73
CA GLU A 10 -29.19 -11.73 -14.99
C GLU A 10 -30.53 -11.03 -14.71
N THR A 11 -30.97 -11.11 -13.44
CA THR A 11 -32.18 -10.42 -12.96
C THR A 11 -31.93 -8.92 -12.73
N ALA A 12 -33.01 -8.12 -12.72
CA ALA A 12 -32.91 -6.69 -12.40
C ALA A 12 -32.37 -6.43 -10.99
N GLU A 13 -32.74 -7.29 -10.02
CA GLU A 13 -32.21 -7.27 -8.67
C GLU A 13 -30.69 -7.48 -8.66
N LEU A 14 -30.22 -8.51 -9.37
CA LEU A 14 -28.79 -8.83 -9.45
C LEU A 14 -27.98 -7.67 -10.07
N ARG A 15 -28.50 -7.01 -11.13
CA ARG A 15 -27.86 -5.81 -11.69
C ARG A 15 -27.76 -4.68 -10.68
N ARG A 16 -28.84 -4.42 -9.92
CA ARG A 16 -28.84 -3.38 -8.90
C ARG A 16 -27.80 -3.65 -7.82
N LEU A 17 -27.70 -4.90 -7.35
CA LEU A 17 -26.71 -5.31 -6.35
C LEU A 17 -25.28 -5.16 -6.88
N ARG A 18 -25.01 -5.62 -8.11
CA ARG A 18 -23.69 -5.45 -8.76
C ARG A 18 -23.29 -3.98 -8.87
N GLY A 19 -24.19 -3.11 -9.32
CA GLY A 19 -23.91 -1.67 -9.38
C GLY A 19 -23.57 -1.05 -8.01
N ARG A 20 -24.22 -1.51 -6.93
CA ARG A 20 -23.88 -1.09 -5.56
C ARG A 20 -22.51 -1.61 -5.13
N ILE A 21 -22.17 -2.86 -5.46
CA ILE A 21 -20.86 -3.45 -5.19
C ILE A 21 -19.79 -2.67 -5.94
N ASP A 22 -19.95 -2.43 -7.23
CA ASP A 22 -18.98 -1.68 -8.05
C ASP A 22 -18.73 -0.26 -7.49
N ALA A 23 -19.78 0.41 -7.01
CA ALA A 23 -19.66 1.72 -6.39
C ALA A 23 -18.91 1.65 -5.04
N LEU A 24 -19.15 0.61 -4.24
CA LEU A 24 -18.44 0.37 -3.00
C LEU A 24 -16.96 0.03 -3.25
N ASP A 25 -16.67 -0.82 -4.23
CA ASP A 25 -15.32 -1.24 -4.59
C ASP A 25 -14.47 -0.05 -5.02
N ARG A 26 -15.03 0.92 -5.76
CA ARG A 26 -14.32 2.17 -6.07
C ARG A 26 -13.94 2.95 -4.81
N LYS A 27 -14.81 3.00 -3.80
CA LYS A 27 -14.51 3.64 -2.52
C LYS A 27 -13.44 2.87 -1.76
N LEU A 28 -13.51 1.54 -1.75
CA LEU A 28 -12.49 0.69 -1.13
C LEU A 28 -11.12 0.92 -1.78
N VAL A 29 -11.04 0.97 -3.11
CA VAL A 29 -9.79 1.28 -3.82
C VAL A 29 -9.24 2.64 -3.43
N ALA A 30 -10.08 3.68 -3.36
CA ALA A 30 -9.65 5.01 -2.93
C ALA A 30 -9.07 4.99 -1.49
N LEU A 31 -9.79 4.38 -0.54
CA LEU A 31 -9.37 4.26 0.85
C LEU A 31 -8.07 3.44 1.00
N LEU A 32 -7.91 2.37 0.22
CA LEU A 32 -6.71 1.54 0.24
C LEU A 32 -5.50 2.30 -0.29
N ASN A 33 -5.66 3.12 -1.34
CA ASN A 33 -4.61 3.98 -1.87
C ASN A 33 -4.23 5.10 -0.89
N GLU A 34 -5.21 5.75 -0.28
CA GLU A 34 -4.96 6.75 0.77
C GLU A 34 -4.16 6.14 1.93
N ARG A 35 -4.57 4.96 2.40
CA ARG A 35 -3.84 4.22 3.43
C ARG A 35 -2.42 3.85 2.99
N ALA A 36 -2.22 3.53 1.71
CA ALA A 36 -0.89 3.23 1.18
C ALA A 36 0.01 4.47 1.17
N GLU A 37 -0.51 5.64 0.78
CA GLU A 37 0.23 6.90 0.85
C GLU A 37 0.62 7.27 2.29
N LEU A 38 -0.29 7.11 3.25
CA LEU A 38 0.02 7.30 4.67
C LEU A 38 1.13 6.35 5.16
N ALA A 39 1.15 5.11 4.68
CA ALA A 39 2.23 4.17 4.99
C ALA A 39 3.57 4.62 4.39
N ARG A 40 3.58 5.15 3.16
CA ARG A 40 4.79 5.72 2.53
C ARG A 40 5.30 6.92 3.30
N GLU A 41 4.42 7.83 3.71
CA GLU A 41 4.77 8.99 4.55
C GLU A 41 5.38 8.55 5.88
N ALA A 42 4.77 7.58 6.56
CA ALA A 42 5.31 6.99 7.77
C ALA A 42 6.69 6.36 7.53
N GLY A 43 6.87 5.67 6.40
CA GLY A 43 8.16 5.11 5.98
C GLY A 43 9.25 6.18 5.81
N ARG A 44 8.92 7.31 5.16
CA ARG A 44 9.81 8.47 5.01
C ARG A 44 10.16 9.11 6.35
N ALA A 45 9.17 9.30 7.22
CA ALA A 45 9.39 9.85 8.57
C ALA A 45 10.29 8.94 9.42
N LYS A 46 10.10 7.61 9.34
CA LYS A 46 10.98 6.63 9.99
C LYS A 46 12.41 6.72 9.49
N SER A 47 12.60 6.82 8.16
CA SER A 47 13.93 6.97 7.57
C SER A 47 14.61 8.28 7.97
N ALA A 48 13.88 9.40 8.01
CA ALA A 48 14.39 10.67 8.51
C ALA A 48 14.81 10.61 9.99
N ALA A 49 14.13 9.77 10.79
CA ALA A 49 14.50 9.48 12.18
C ALA A 49 15.60 8.40 12.33
N GLY A 50 16.29 8.02 11.24
CA GLY A 50 17.38 7.04 11.26
C GLY A 50 16.95 5.58 11.38
N ARG A 51 15.64 5.27 11.32
CA ARG A 51 15.15 3.89 11.37
C ARG A 51 15.25 3.22 10.00
N THR A 52 16.04 2.16 9.92
CA THR A 52 16.26 1.40 8.68
C THR A 52 15.26 0.25 8.48
N ALA A 53 14.61 -0.22 9.55
CA ALA A 53 13.59 -1.27 9.45
C ALA A 53 12.34 -0.77 8.71
N ILE A 54 11.88 -1.54 7.71
CA ILE A 54 10.60 -1.33 7.02
C ILE A 54 9.45 -1.91 7.85
N ARG A 55 9.68 -3.09 8.43
CA ARG A 55 8.67 -3.79 9.21
C ARG A 55 8.65 -3.28 10.66
N ASP A 56 7.45 -3.04 11.16
CA ASP A 56 7.17 -2.62 12.53
C ASP A 56 6.14 -3.58 13.13
N ALA A 57 6.64 -4.63 13.80
CA ALA A 57 5.81 -5.74 14.25
C ALA A 57 4.82 -5.35 15.35
N GLU A 58 5.21 -4.42 16.21
CA GLU A 58 4.35 -3.89 17.27
C GLU A 58 3.18 -3.10 16.67
N ARG A 59 3.49 -2.20 15.73
CA ARG A 59 2.45 -1.45 15.02
C ARG A 59 1.50 -2.36 14.23
N GLU A 60 2.00 -3.42 13.60
CA GLU A 60 1.16 -4.40 12.89
C GLU A 60 0.18 -5.11 13.84
N ARG A 61 0.65 -5.53 15.03
CA ARG A 61 -0.21 -6.14 16.05
C ARG A 61 -1.30 -5.19 16.52
N GLU A 62 -0.94 -3.94 16.79
CA GLU A 62 -1.88 -2.91 17.22
C GLU A 62 -2.99 -2.67 16.17
N VAL A 63 -2.63 -2.58 14.89
CA VAL A 63 -3.62 -2.42 13.82
C VAL A 63 -4.53 -3.64 13.73
N LEU A 64 -4.00 -4.87 13.80
CA LEU A 64 -4.83 -6.09 13.79
C LEU A 64 -5.79 -6.16 14.98
N LEU A 65 -5.39 -5.70 16.15
CA LEU A 65 -6.28 -5.59 17.31
C LEU A 65 -7.41 -4.59 17.05
N ARG A 66 -7.09 -3.39 16.56
CA ARG A 66 -8.09 -2.36 16.23
C ARG A 66 -9.09 -2.85 15.18
N VAL A 67 -8.61 -3.56 14.16
CA VAL A 67 -9.45 -4.18 13.12
C VAL A 67 -10.36 -5.25 13.70
N THR A 68 -9.87 -6.01 14.69
CA THR A 68 -10.69 -7.01 15.39
C THR A 68 -11.82 -6.37 16.16
N ILE A 69 -11.53 -5.28 16.88
CA ILE A 69 -12.55 -4.55 17.64
C ILE A 69 -13.58 -3.89 16.71
N ALA A 70 -13.14 -3.39 15.55
CA ALA A 70 -14.02 -2.69 14.61
C ALA A 70 -14.87 -3.62 13.71
N ASN A 71 -14.67 -4.94 13.75
CA ASN A 71 -15.41 -5.86 12.89
C ASN A 71 -16.80 -6.17 13.44
N GLU A 72 -17.77 -5.34 13.07
CA GLU A 72 -19.20 -5.53 13.40
C GLU A 72 -20.00 -6.10 12.21
N GLY A 73 -19.31 -6.43 11.12
CA GLY A 73 -19.91 -6.89 9.87
C GLY A 73 -20.07 -8.40 9.78
N PRO A 74 -20.70 -8.90 8.69
CA PRO A 74 -20.92 -10.32 8.48
C PRO A 74 -19.66 -11.10 8.06
N MET A 75 -18.52 -10.43 7.89
CA MET A 75 -17.28 -11.06 7.45
C MET A 75 -16.62 -11.83 8.61
N PRO A 76 -16.21 -13.11 8.41
CA PRO A 76 -15.47 -13.83 9.43
C PRO A 76 -14.20 -13.10 9.84
N GLN A 77 -13.95 -13.06 11.14
CA GLN A 77 -12.81 -12.33 11.72
C GLN A 77 -11.47 -12.76 11.10
N ALA A 78 -11.30 -14.06 10.86
CA ALA A 78 -10.08 -14.62 10.29
C ALA A 78 -9.78 -14.07 8.88
N ASP A 79 -10.82 -13.92 8.05
CA ASP A 79 -10.68 -13.44 6.67
C ASP A 79 -10.34 -11.96 6.63
N LEU A 80 -10.99 -11.15 7.48
CA LEU A 80 -10.67 -9.74 7.60
C LEU A 80 -9.21 -9.54 8.05
N LEU A 81 -8.74 -10.31 9.03
CA LEU A 81 -7.34 -10.25 9.46
C LEU A 81 -6.37 -10.71 8.35
N ALA A 82 -6.75 -11.70 7.53
CA ALA A 82 -5.94 -12.13 6.39
C ALA A 82 -5.80 -11.01 5.35
N LEU A 83 -6.88 -10.28 5.05
CA LEU A 83 -6.85 -9.11 4.16
C LEU A 83 -5.89 -8.04 4.70
N TYR A 84 -5.95 -7.72 6.00
CA TYR A 84 -5.06 -6.74 6.60
C TYR A 84 -3.59 -7.15 6.57
N ARG A 85 -3.28 -8.43 6.81
CA ARG A 85 -1.91 -8.94 6.66
C ARG A 85 -1.41 -8.80 5.22
N ARG A 86 -2.27 -9.09 4.24
CA ARG A 86 -1.93 -8.92 2.82
C ARG A 86 -1.73 -7.45 2.45
N LEU A 87 -2.53 -6.57 3.03
CA LEU A 87 -2.42 -5.12 2.88
C LEU A 87 -1.10 -4.59 3.46
N PHE A 88 -0.69 -5.03 4.65
CA PHE A 88 0.63 -4.70 5.19
C PHE A 88 1.77 -5.16 4.27
N ALA A 89 1.66 -6.38 3.73
CA ALA A 89 2.67 -6.87 2.79
C ALA A 89 2.75 -6.02 1.52
N ALA A 90 1.60 -5.56 1.01
CA ALA A 90 1.56 -4.68 -0.15
C ALA A 90 2.18 -3.30 0.13
N THR A 91 1.86 -2.68 1.28
CA THR A 91 2.42 -1.36 1.63
C THR A 91 3.92 -1.43 1.90
N ARG A 92 4.40 -2.48 2.59
CA ARG A 92 5.86 -2.69 2.78
C ARG A 92 6.58 -2.86 1.45
N ALA A 93 6.01 -3.60 0.51
CA ALA A 93 6.61 -3.76 -0.82
C ALA A 93 6.70 -2.43 -1.58
N LEU A 94 5.71 -1.55 -1.40
CA LEU A 94 5.74 -0.20 -1.96
C LEU A 94 6.86 0.65 -1.32
N GLU A 95 6.96 0.63 0.02
CA GLU A 95 8.03 1.33 0.76
C GLU A 95 9.42 0.84 0.36
N THR A 96 9.63 -0.47 0.19
CA THR A 96 10.90 -1.02 -0.29
C THR A 96 11.28 -0.44 -1.65
N ARG A 97 10.34 -0.43 -2.60
CA ARG A 97 10.57 0.09 -3.95
C ARG A 97 10.93 1.58 -3.94
N ASP A 98 10.28 2.36 -3.10
CA ASP A 98 10.59 3.79 -2.95
C ASP A 98 12.01 3.99 -2.39
N ARG A 99 12.38 3.25 -1.35
CA ARG A 99 13.73 3.32 -0.77
C ARG A 99 14.81 2.90 -1.77
N ASP A 100 14.56 1.87 -2.57
CA ASP A 100 15.51 1.40 -3.58
C ASP A 100 15.70 2.45 -4.69
N ARG A 101 14.63 3.14 -5.09
CA ARG A 101 14.69 4.28 -6.02
C ARG A 101 15.50 5.44 -5.45
N ASP A 102 15.30 5.79 -4.18
CA ASP A 102 16.01 6.89 -3.52
C ASP A 102 17.51 6.61 -3.38
N ARG A 103 17.90 5.36 -3.10
CA ARG A 103 19.31 4.92 -3.08
C ARG A 103 19.95 5.00 -4.47
N GLY A 104 19.25 4.58 -5.52
CA GLY A 104 19.74 4.67 -6.89
C GLY A 104 19.99 6.11 -7.35
N ARG A 105 19.25 7.08 -6.81
CA ARG A 105 19.43 8.52 -7.10
C ARG A 105 20.65 9.14 -6.40
N HIS A 106 21.09 8.60 -5.26
CA HIS A 106 22.22 9.12 -4.48
C HIS A 106 23.57 8.45 -4.81
N GLY A 107 23.60 7.37 -5.59
CA GLY A 107 24.84 6.66 -5.97
C GLY A 107 25.65 7.28 -7.12
N GLY A 108 25.30 8.47 -7.61
CA GLY A 108 25.91 9.10 -8.79
C GLY A 108 26.72 10.36 -8.49
N LYS A 109 27.89 10.22 -7.87
CA LYS A 109 29.02 11.17 -8.04
C LYS A 109 30.33 10.38 -8.04
N PRO A 110 31.05 10.28 -9.16
CA PRO A 110 32.45 9.89 -9.14
C PRO A 110 33.27 11.04 -8.56
N GLY A 111 34.01 10.78 -7.49
CA GLY A 111 35.08 11.66 -7.05
C GLY A 111 36.16 11.67 -8.12
N VAL A 112 36.29 12.80 -8.83
CA VAL A 112 37.49 13.07 -9.61
C VAL A 112 38.55 13.51 -8.60
N GLU A 113 39.48 12.62 -8.29
CA GLU A 113 40.75 12.99 -7.67
C GLU A 113 41.54 13.81 -8.69
N GLU A 114 41.45 15.14 -8.58
CA GLU A 114 42.46 16.02 -9.17
C GLU A 114 43.74 15.87 -8.36
N ARG A 115 44.70 15.18 -8.99
CA ARG A 115 46.09 15.04 -8.56
C ARG A 115 46.67 16.44 -8.36
N GLY A 116 47.03 16.76 -7.12
CA GLY A 116 47.84 17.94 -6.84
C GLY A 116 49.25 17.77 -7.40
N ASP A 117 49.68 18.79 -8.13
CA ASP A 117 51.01 19.00 -8.71
C ASP A 117 52.16 18.74 -7.73
N GLU A 118 53.20 18.06 -8.21
CA GLU A 118 54.59 18.30 -7.78
C GLU A 118 55.09 19.57 -8.47
N PRO A 119 55.78 20.46 -7.72
CA PRO A 119 57.00 21.00 -8.32
C PRO A 119 58.17 21.18 -7.34
N THR A 120 59.34 20.80 -7.88
CA THR A 120 60.72 21.22 -7.59
C THR A 120 61.51 20.50 -6.50
#